data_AF-A0A4D6N7E0-F1
#
_entry.id   AF-A0A4D6N7E0-F1
#
_cell.length_a   1.000
_cell.length_b   1.000
_cell.length_c   1.000
_cell.angle_alpha   90.00
_cell.angle_beta   90.00
_cell.angle_gamma   90.00
#
_symmetry.space_group_name_H-M   'P 1'
#
loop_
_entity.id
_entity.type
_entity.pdbx_description
1 polymer ?
#
loop_
_entity_poly.entity_id
_entity_poly.type
_entity_poly.pdbx_seq_one_letter_code
_entity_poly.pdbx_strand_id
1 'polypeptide(L)'
;MAPENLQLEILPFNQCLNHTALFQNRTTPFRLSSPRPTFFKPTSIKCATQLHTQPPPLTHAQDRVFNFVAGTATLLEKVLLRAQSELYNWGGSGVSVMEMSHRGKEFLSIIQKAESDLRTLLPIPPEYFVVFLQGGATTQFAVVPLNLCSLDDVVDFIVTGSSGDKAAKEAQKNCKPNVIWFGKSEKYTKVTIDPLLAPDRVFNFVAGTATLLEKVLLRAQSELYNWGGSGMSVMEMSHRGKEFLSIIQKAESDLRTLLQIPPEYFVLFLQGGATTQFAVVPLNLCSLDDVVDFIVTGSSGDKAAKEAQKYCKPNVIWFGKSEKYTKVTIDPLLAPGLLGARPNS
;
A
#
# COMPACT_ATOMS: atom_id res chain seq x y z
N MET A 1 -4.18 -39.70 23.14
CA MET A 1 -4.66 -38.37 23.56
C MET A 1 -4.60 -37.47 22.35
N ALA A 2 -5.74 -37.22 21.72
CA ALA A 2 -5.87 -36.34 20.56
C ALA A 2 -5.89 -34.88 21.03
N PRO A 3 -5.32 -33.92 20.26
CA PRO A 3 -5.46 -32.51 20.58
C PRO A 3 -6.86 -32.02 20.16
N GLU A 4 -7.47 -31.21 21.03
CA GLU A 4 -8.79 -30.60 20.86
C GLU A 4 -8.83 -29.69 19.63
N ASN A 5 -9.85 -29.88 18.81
CA ASN A 5 -10.16 -29.08 17.64
C ASN A 5 -10.65 -27.69 18.07
N LEU A 6 -9.88 -26.64 17.78
CA LEU A 6 -10.36 -25.26 17.83
C LEU A 6 -11.24 -25.02 16.58
N GLN A 7 -12.56 -25.11 16.73
CA GLN A 7 -13.50 -24.76 15.67
C GLN A 7 -13.51 -23.24 15.47
N LEU A 8 -13.19 -22.79 14.25
CA LEU A 8 -13.46 -21.42 13.80
C LEU A 8 -14.97 -21.27 13.61
N GLU A 9 -15.67 -20.70 14.60
CA GLU A 9 -17.04 -20.23 14.45
C GLU A 9 -17.05 -18.89 13.71
N ILE A 10 -17.63 -18.86 12.51
CA ILE A 10 -18.03 -17.61 11.85
C ILE A 10 -19.30 -17.15 12.56
N LEU A 11 -19.16 -16.24 13.53
CA LEU A 11 -20.28 -15.72 14.30
C LEU A 11 -21.16 -14.81 13.41
N PRO A 12 -22.48 -15.06 13.31
CA PRO A 12 -23.41 -14.10 12.73
C PRO A 12 -23.45 -12.83 13.60
N PHE A 13 -23.59 -11.66 12.97
CA PHE A 13 -23.52 -10.33 13.59
C PHE A 13 -24.39 -10.16 14.86
N ASN A 14 -25.49 -10.91 14.99
CA ASN A 14 -26.38 -10.86 16.15
C ASN A 14 -25.89 -11.67 17.38
N GLN A 15 -24.87 -12.53 17.26
CA GLN A 15 -24.30 -13.28 18.39
C GLN A 15 -23.12 -12.55 19.07
N CYS A 16 -22.55 -11.54 18.44
CA CYS A 16 -21.56 -10.66 19.10
C CYS A 16 -22.19 -9.73 20.17
N LEU A 17 -23.51 -9.55 20.15
CA LEU A 17 -24.20 -8.68 21.12
C LEU A 17 -24.49 -9.34 22.47
N ASN A 18 -24.35 -10.67 22.60
CA ASN A 18 -24.66 -11.40 23.84
C ASN A 18 -23.43 -11.80 24.68
N HIS A 19 -22.23 -11.33 24.34
CA HIS A 19 -21.05 -11.45 25.19
C HIS A 19 -20.68 -10.10 25.83
N THR A 20 -21.58 -9.58 26.68
CA THR A 20 -21.36 -8.41 27.55
C THR A 20 -20.31 -8.66 28.66
N ALA A 21 -19.53 -9.74 28.59
CA ALA A 21 -18.59 -10.14 29.65
C ALA A 21 -17.10 -10.06 29.27
N LEU A 22 -16.75 -9.64 28.04
CA LEU A 22 -15.34 -9.55 27.62
C LEU A 22 -14.67 -8.18 27.86
N PHE A 23 -15.45 -7.14 28.16
CA PHE A 23 -14.91 -5.78 28.38
C PHE A 23 -15.51 -5.02 29.57
N GLN A 24 -16.16 -5.69 30.53
CA GLN A 24 -16.62 -5.05 31.77
C GLN A 24 -15.95 -5.66 33.01
N ASN A 25 -15.46 -4.78 33.89
CA ASN A 25 -14.81 -4.98 35.18
C ASN A 25 -13.34 -5.44 35.21
N ARG A 26 -12.42 -4.46 35.25
CA ARG A 26 -11.18 -4.55 36.05
C ARG A 26 -10.99 -3.29 36.89
N THR A 27 -11.77 -3.16 37.96
CA THR A 27 -11.43 -2.34 39.11
C THR A 27 -10.85 -3.23 40.20
N THR A 28 -9.63 -3.72 40.01
CA THR A 28 -8.80 -4.25 41.11
C THR A 28 -7.33 -3.87 40.86
N PRO A 29 -6.64 -3.28 41.86
CA PRO A 29 -5.22 -2.95 41.70
C PRO A 29 -4.40 -4.23 41.72
N PHE A 30 -3.68 -4.50 40.62
CA PHE A 30 -2.68 -5.56 40.56
C PHE A 30 -1.51 -5.22 41.51
N ARG A 31 -1.40 -5.95 42.62
CA ARG A 31 -0.16 -5.99 43.42
C ARG A 31 0.86 -6.89 42.72
N LEU A 32 2.04 -6.36 42.41
CA LEU A 32 3.20 -7.16 42.07
C LEU A 32 3.66 -7.95 43.30
N SER A 33 3.52 -9.28 43.26
CA SER A 33 4.29 -10.19 44.11
C SER A 33 5.59 -10.57 43.37
N SER A 34 6.72 -10.32 44.02
CA SER A 34 8.06 -10.68 43.54
C SER A 34 8.24 -12.21 43.42
N PRO A 35 8.84 -12.74 42.34
CA PRO A 35 9.20 -14.15 42.29
C PRO A 35 10.47 -14.44 43.10
N ARG A 36 10.45 -15.56 43.85
CA ARG A 36 11.65 -16.16 44.48
C ARG A 36 12.61 -16.71 43.41
N PRO A 37 13.93 -16.69 43.64
CA PRO A 37 14.93 -17.06 42.65
C PRO A 37 15.09 -18.58 42.52
N THR A 38 14.97 -19.11 41.30
CA THR A 38 15.46 -20.44 40.93
C THR A 38 16.86 -20.31 40.34
N PHE A 39 17.84 -20.97 40.97
CA PHE A 39 19.23 -21.04 40.53
C PHE A 39 19.37 -21.78 39.20
N PHE A 40 19.83 -21.10 38.14
CA PHE A 40 20.39 -21.71 36.95
C PHE A 40 21.86 -21.26 36.80
N LYS A 41 22.77 -22.23 36.68
CA LYS A 41 24.21 -21.99 36.44
C LYS A 41 24.43 -21.46 35.02
N PRO A 42 25.21 -20.39 34.80
CA PRO A 42 25.50 -19.88 33.47
C PRO A 42 26.67 -20.65 32.82
N THR A 43 26.42 -21.29 31.68
CA THR A 43 27.46 -21.77 30.76
C THR A 43 27.84 -20.62 29.83
N SER A 44 29.09 -20.16 29.89
CA SER A 44 29.61 -19.08 29.06
C SER A 44 29.89 -19.57 27.63
N ILE A 45 29.14 -19.05 26.65
CA ILE A 45 29.50 -19.13 25.23
C ILE A 45 29.98 -17.72 24.83
N LYS A 46 31.27 -17.59 24.52
CA LYS A 46 31.84 -16.34 24.00
C LYS A 46 31.55 -16.27 22.50
N CYS A 47 30.69 -15.34 22.10
CA CYS A 47 30.51 -14.96 20.70
C CYS A 47 31.27 -13.65 20.45
N ALA A 48 32.22 -13.68 19.52
CA ALA A 48 32.98 -12.50 19.11
C ALA A 48 32.15 -11.68 18.11
N THR A 49 31.53 -10.60 18.58
CA THR A 49 30.79 -9.67 17.73
C THR A 49 31.78 -8.68 17.11
N GLN A 50 31.90 -8.67 15.78
CA GLN A 50 32.47 -7.54 15.06
C GLN A 50 31.61 -6.31 15.35
N LEU A 51 32.22 -5.28 15.93
CA LEU A 51 31.58 -3.98 16.16
C LEU A 51 31.34 -3.30 14.81
N HIS A 52 30.20 -3.59 14.19
CA HIS A 52 29.61 -2.63 13.27
C HIS A 52 29.02 -1.53 14.15
N THR A 53 29.72 -0.40 14.24
CA THR A 53 29.18 0.81 14.88
C THR A 53 27.95 1.24 14.07
N GLN A 54 26.77 0.81 14.50
CA GLN A 54 25.55 1.48 14.09
C GLN A 54 25.64 2.92 14.61
N PRO A 55 25.40 3.94 13.77
CA PRO A 55 25.20 5.29 14.28
C PRO A 55 24.04 5.27 15.29
N PRO A 56 24.06 6.16 16.29
CA PRO A 56 23.02 6.21 17.31
C PRO A 56 21.62 6.29 16.66
N PRO A 57 20.57 5.69 17.26
CA PRO A 57 19.23 5.78 16.72
C PRO A 57 18.81 7.26 16.73
N LEU A 58 18.86 7.89 15.57
CA LEU A 58 18.39 9.25 15.42
C LEU A 58 16.86 9.21 15.50
N THR A 59 16.31 9.86 16.51
CA THR A 59 14.90 10.12 16.72
C THR A 59 14.37 11.10 15.65
N HIS A 60 14.34 10.69 14.37
CA HIS A 60 13.91 11.54 13.25
C HIS A 60 12.43 11.37 12.85
N ALA A 61 11.74 10.39 13.43
CA ALA A 61 10.34 10.13 13.09
C ALA A 61 9.39 11.29 13.47
N GLN A 62 9.74 12.09 14.49
CA GLN A 62 8.86 13.14 15.04
C GLN A 62 8.76 14.41 14.18
N ASP A 63 9.75 14.70 13.33
CA ASP A 63 9.76 15.90 12.47
C ASP A 63 9.23 15.64 11.05
N ARG A 64 8.89 14.38 10.73
CA ARG A 64 8.58 13.98 9.36
C ARG A 64 7.14 14.31 8.98
N VAL A 65 7.00 15.26 8.06
CA VAL A 65 5.72 15.68 7.48
C VAL A 65 5.17 14.61 6.52
N PHE A 66 3.87 14.30 6.60
CA PHE A 66 3.20 13.51 5.57
C PHE A 66 3.06 14.32 4.27
N ASN A 67 3.77 13.90 3.23
CA ASN A 67 3.78 14.52 1.92
C ASN A 67 2.85 13.77 0.95
N PHE A 68 1.82 14.45 0.47
CA PHE A 68 0.80 13.93 -0.45
C PHE A 68 0.89 14.59 -1.85
N VAL A 69 2.01 15.22 -2.17
CA VAL A 69 2.26 15.80 -3.49
C VAL A 69 2.15 14.71 -4.58
N ALA A 70 1.40 15.01 -5.65
CA ALA A 70 1.14 14.08 -6.76
C ALA A 70 2.38 13.75 -7.61
N GLY A 71 3.45 14.54 -7.46
CA GLY A 71 4.78 14.34 -8.05
C GLY A 71 5.70 15.50 -7.66
N THR A 72 6.90 15.28 -7.13
CA THR A 72 7.61 14.01 -6.84
C THR A 72 6.99 13.22 -5.69
N ALA A 73 7.01 11.88 -5.80
CA ALA A 73 6.48 10.99 -4.77
C ALA A 73 7.36 10.97 -3.51
N THR A 74 6.75 10.70 -2.37
CA THR A 74 7.45 10.55 -1.09
C THR A 74 8.39 9.35 -1.11
N LEU A 75 9.69 9.60 -0.93
CA LEU A 75 10.70 8.54 -0.79
C LEU A 75 10.58 7.86 0.57
N LEU A 76 10.94 6.57 0.63
CA LEU A 76 11.00 5.83 1.89
C LEU A 76 12.11 6.41 2.79
N GLU A 77 11.85 6.51 4.09
CA GLU A 77 12.80 7.10 5.07
C GLU A 77 14.16 6.43 5.04
N LYS A 78 14.18 5.09 5.02
CA LYS A 78 15.42 4.31 4.92
C LYS A 78 16.27 4.66 3.70
N VAL A 79 15.64 5.09 2.59
CA VAL A 79 16.36 5.52 1.38
C VAL A 79 16.99 6.88 1.60
N LEU A 80 16.27 7.82 2.21
CA LEU A 80 16.78 9.15 2.55
C LEU A 80 17.94 9.08 3.54
N LEU A 81 17.78 8.31 4.62
CA LEU A 81 18.82 8.14 5.65
C LEU A 81 20.07 7.48 5.08
N ARG A 82 19.89 6.45 4.23
CA ARG A 82 21.02 5.82 3.55
C ARG A 82 21.73 6.81 2.63
N ALA A 83 20.99 7.51 1.77
CA ALA A 83 21.56 8.51 0.87
C ALA A 83 22.31 9.60 1.64
N GLN A 84 21.76 10.08 2.76
CA GLN A 84 22.42 11.04 3.64
C GLN A 84 23.72 10.49 4.23
N SER A 85 23.70 9.26 4.75
CA SER A 85 24.88 8.64 5.38
C SER A 85 26.02 8.36 4.40
N GLU A 86 25.69 8.06 3.14
CA GLU A 86 26.64 7.71 2.09
C GLU A 86 26.96 8.91 1.17
N LEU A 87 26.35 10.08 1.39
CA LEU A 87 26.46 11.22 0.46
C LEU A 87 27.89 11.74 0.35
N TYR A 88 28.57 11.87 1.49
CA TYR A 88 29.94 12.39 1.55
C TYR A 88 30.99 11.35 1.11
N ASN A 89 30.75 10.09 1.46
CA ASN A 89 31.66 8.99 1.17
C ASN A 89 30.86 7.77 0.73
N TRP A 90 30.73 7.60 -0.59
CA TRP A 90 29.93 6.52 -1.16
C TRP A 90 30.64 5.18 -0.98
N GLY A 91 30.08 4.29 -0.16
CA GLY A 91 30.61 2.93 -0.01
C GLY A 91 32.06 2.85 0.48
N GLY A 92 32.58 3.91 1.12
CA GLY A 92 33.96 3.98 1.58
C GLY A 92 34.98 4.37 0.50
N SER A 93 34.56 4.80 -0.69
CA SER A 93 35.43 5.20 -1.80
C SER A 93 36.26 6.47 -1.53
N GLY A 94 35.88 7.24 -0.51
CA GLY A 94 36.47 8.53 -0.19
C GLY A 94 35.96 9.70 -1.03
N VAL A 95 34.96 9.46 -1.90
CA VAL A 95 34.32 10.48 -2.74
C VAL A 95 32.80 10.40 -2.68
N SER A 96 32.12 11.52 -2.94
CA SER A 96 30.67 11.53 -3.08
C SER A 96 30.24 10.85 -4.38
N VAL A 97 29.07 10.19 -4.37
CA VAL A 97 28.42 9.71 -5.60
C VAL A 97 28.19 10.82 -6.64
N MET A 98 28.04 12.06 -6.19
CA MET A 98 27.86 13.24 -7.05
C MET A 98 29.15 13.69 -7.75
N GLU A 99 30.31 13.25 -7.25
CA GLU A 99 31.64 13.60 -7.78
C GLU A 99 32.25 12.45 -8.62
N MET A 100 31.64 11.27 -8.55
CA MET A 100 32.11 10.08 -9.26
C MET A 100 31.99 10.24 -10.78
N SER A 101 32.99 9.73 -11.49
CA SER A 101 32.91 9.64 -12.95
C SER A 101 31.81 8.65 -13.37
N HIS A 102 30.92 9.08 -14.27
CA HIS A 102 29.90 8.20 -14.86
C HIS A 102 30.48 7.03 -15.67
N ARG A 103 31.77 7.09 -16.03
CA ARG A 103 32.50 6.00 -16.70
C ARG A 103 33.25 5.09 -15.72
N GLY A 104 33.29 5.46 -14.44
CA GLY A 104 33.98 4.69 -13.40
C GLY A 104 33.23 3.40 -13.06
N LYS A 105 33.98 2.34 -12.72
CA LYS A 105 33.42 1.03 -12.38
C LYS A 105 32.38 1.11 -11.26
N GLU A 106 32.63 1.95 -10.27
CA GLU A 106 31.73 2.14 -9.14
C GLU A 106 30.39 2.78 -9.56
N PHE A 107 30.39 3.83 -10.38
CA PHE A 107 29.14 4.42 -10.89
C PHE A 107 28.39 3.47 -11.81
N LEU A 108 29.10 2.75 -12.69
CA LEU A 108 28.49 1.74 -13.56
C LEU A 108 27.81 0.63 -12.75
N SER A 109 28.38 0.22 -11.61
CA SER A 109 27.76 -0.75 -10.72
C SER A 109 26.42 -0.27 -10.13
N ILE A 110 26.27 1.03 -9.87
CA ILE A 110 25.02 1.64 -9.38
C ILE A 110 23.93 1.53 -10.46
N ILE A 111 24.26 1.89 -11.69
CA ILE A 111 23.32 1.83 -12.83
C ILE A 111 22.92 0.39 -13.15
N GLN A 112 23.89 -0.53 -13.18
CA GLN A 112 23.64 -1.96 -13.41
C GLN A 112 22.75 -2.57 -12.32
N LYS A 113 22.98 -2.19 -11.06
CA LYS A 113 22.13 -2.63 -9.96
C LYS A 113 20.72 -2.08 -10.10
N ALA A 114 20.56 -0.79 -10.42
CA ALA A 114 19.24 -0.18 -10.62
C ALA A 114 18.46 -0.85 -11.76
N GLU A 115 19.12 -1.18 -12.87
CA GLU A 115 18.52 -1.96 -13.96
C GLU A 115 18.11 -3.36 -13.50
N SER A 116 18.99 -4.08 -12.80
CA SER A 116 18.71 -5.44 -12.31
C SER A 116 17.52 -5.46 -11.34
N ASP A 117 17.44 -4.49 -10.44
CA ASP A 117 16.32 -4.33 -9.51
C ASP A 117 15.01 -4.07 -10.31
N LEU A 118 15.03 -3.20 -11.34
CA LEU A 118 13.86 -2.94 -12.19
C LEU A 118 13.40 -4.20 -12.94
N ARG A 119 14.32 -4.99 -13.50
CA ARG A 119 13.98 -6.24 -14.20
C ARG A 119 13.34 -7.25 -13.26
N THR A 120 13.78 -7.29 -12.00
CA THR A 120 13.21 -8.18 -10.97
C THR A 120 11.81 -7.74 -10.56
N LEU A 121 11.57 -6.43 -10.44
CA LEU A 121 10.29 -5.89 -9.96
C LEU A 121 9.20 -5.80 -11.05
N LEU A 122 9.58 -5.52 -12.31
CA LEU A 122 8.67 -5.28 -13.43
C LEU A 122 8.68 -6.40 -14.51
N PRO A 123 9.07 -7.64 -14.14
CA PRO A 123 9.48 -8.72 -15.04
C PRO A 123 9.80 -8.34 -16.49
N ILE A 124 10.81 -7.48 -16.69
CA ILE A 124 11.14 -6.93 -18.01
C ILE A 124 11.87 -8.00 -18.85
N PRO A 125 11.38 -8.36 -20.05
CA PRO A 125 12.01 -9.39 -20.87
C PRO A 125 13.45 -9.04 -21.30
N PRO A 126 14.32 -10.03 -21.54
CA PRO A 126 15.73 -9.81 -21.86
C PRO A 126 15.96 -9.05 -23.17
N GLU A 127 15.02 -9.11 -24.11
CA GLU A 127 15.08 -8.40 -25.40
C GLU A 127 14.78 -6.89 -25.29
N TYR A 128 14.27 -6.42 -24.15
CA TYR A 128 14.03 -5.01 -23.90
C TYR A 128 15.24 -4.36 -23.23
N PHE A 129 15.56 -3.13 -23.65
CA PHE A 129 16.59 -2.30 -23.03
C PHE A 129 15.98 -1.37 -21.97
N VAL A 130 16.68 -1.20 -20.84
CA VAL A 130 16.34 -0.20 -19.81
C VAL A 130 17.26 0.99 -19.99
N VAL A 131 16.69 2.18 -20.21
CA VAL A 131 17.45 3.42 -20.42
C VAL A 131 17.13 4.46 -19.34
N PHE A 132 18.18 5.11 -18.81
CA PHE A 132 18.05 6.17 -17.82
C PHE A 132 18.28 7.52 -18.49
N LEU A 133 17.20 8.26 -18.77
CA LEU A 133 17.23 9.51 -19.52
C LEU A 133 16.82 10.72 -18.66
N GLN A 134 17.42 11.86 -18.95
CA GLN A 134 17.03 13.15 -18.38
C GLN A 134 15.84 13.77 -19.13
N GLY A 135 15.30 14.89 -18.62
CA GLY A 135 14.17 15.63 -19.24
C GLY A 135 12.78 15.15 -18.83
N GLY A 136 12.69 14.00 -18.15
CA GLY A 136 11.42 13.46 -17.65
C GLY A 136 10.45 13.04 -18.76
N ALA A 137 9.21 12.72 -18.38
CA ALA A 137 8.20 12.22 -19.32
C ALA A 137 7.87 13.20 -20.45
N THR A 138 7.89 14.51 -20.18
CA THR A 138 7.57 15.55 -21.17
C THR A 138 8.57 15.56 -22.33
N THR A 139 9.87 15.39 -22.07
CA THR A 139 10.86 15.29 -23.14
C THR A 139 10.61 14.07 -24.03
N GLN A 140 10.13 12.97 -23.45
CA GLN A 140 9.85 11.75 -24.21
C GLN A 140 8.70 11.91 -25.21
N PHE A 141 7.77 12.85 -24.98
CA PHE A 141 6.72 13.16 -25.95
C PHE A 141 7.26 13.61 -27.31
N ALA A 142 8.44 14.24 -27.34
CA ALA A 142 9.13 14.61 -28.58
C ALA A 142 10.13 13.53 -29.04
N VAL A 143 10.89 12.93 -28.10
CA VAL A 143 11.94 11.94 -28.43
C VAL A 143 11.35 10.70 -29.10
N VAL A 144 10.21 10.20 -28.64
CA VAL A 144 9.58 9.00 -29.23
C VAL A 144 9.26 9.19 -30.72
N PRO A 145 8.44 10.19 -31.14
CA PRO A 145 8.16 10.37 -32.56
C PRO A 145 9.40 10.78 -33.38
N LEU A 146 10.36 11.50 -32.80
CA LEU A 146 11.62 11.84 -33.50
C LEU A 146 12.45 10.61 -33.91
N ASN A 147 12.37 9.52 -33.16
CA ASN A 147 13.15 8.31 -33.43
C ASN A 147 12.35 7.24 -34.18
N LEU A 148 11.02 7.26 -34.08
CA LEU A 148 10.16 6.21 -34.61
C LEU A 148 9.34 6.62 -35.84
N CYS A 149 9.26 7.91 -36.15
CA CYS A 149 8.35 8.42 -37.18
C CYS A 149 9.05 9.39 -38.13
N SER A 150 8.58 9.41 -39.37
CA SER A 150 8.83 10.46 -40.35
C SER A 150 7.70 11.49 -40.33
N LEU A 151 7.94 12.69 -40.90
CA LEU A 151 6.94 13.77 -40.95
C LEU A 151 5.62 13.37 -41.60
N ASP A 152 5.65 12.42 -42.54
CA ASP A 152 4.48 11.95 -43.26
C ASP A 152 3.76 10.78 -42.60
N ASP A 153 4.35 10.16 -41.57
CA ASP A 153 3.78 9.01 -40.91
C ASP A 153 2.53 9.39 -40.12
N VAL A 154 1.48 8.61 -40.29
CA VAL A 154 0.27 8.70 -39.48
C VAL A 154 0.45 7.85 -38.24
N VAL A 155 0.37 8.46 -37.07
CA VAL A 155 0.64 7.80 -35.78
C VAL A 155 -0.61 7.84 -34.92
N ASP A 156 -1.07 6.68 -34.50
CA ASP A 156 -2.29 6.58 -33.70
C ASP A 156 -2.04 6.96 -32.23
N PHE A 157 -2.90 7.82 -31.70
CA PHE A 157 -2.91 8.25 -30.30
C PHE A 157 -4.22 7.88 -29.62
N ILE A 158 -4.10 7.33 -28.41
CA ILE A 158 -5.22 7.09 -27.50
C ILE A 158 -5.07 8.05 -26.32
N VAL A 159 -6.01 8.99 -26.19
CA VAL A 159 -5.93 10.05 -25.19
C VAL A 159 -6.82 9.75 -23.99
N THR A 160 -6.21 9.23 -22.93
CA THR A 160 -6.85 8.89 -21.65
C THR A 160 -6.74 9.98 -20.58
N GLY A 161 -6.16 11.14 -20.91
CA GLY A 161 -6.00 12.24 -19.97
C GLY A 161 -5.12 13.38 -20.50
N SER A 162 -4.84 14.36 -19.65
CA SER A 162 -4.10 15.57 -20.03
C SER A 162 -2.68 15.31 -20.53
N SER A 163 -1.98 14.30 -19.99
CA SER A 163 -0.65 13.91 -20.45
C SER A 163 -0.68 13.33 -21.87
N GLY A 164 -1.69 12.50 -22.19
CA GLY A 164 -1.86 11.95 -23.54
C GLY A 164 -2.20 13.05 -24.57
N ASP A 165 -3.03 14.03 -24.19
CA ASP A 165 -3.34 15.19 -25.03
C ASP A 165 -2.09 16.03 -25.33
N LYS A 166 -1.23 16.25 -24.32
CA LYS A 166 0.07 16.92 -24.51
C LYS A 166 1.00 16.13 -25.43
N ALA A 167 1.06 14.81 -25.26
CA ALA A 167 1.88 13.95 -26.12
C ALA A 167 1.43 14.00 -27.59
N ALA A 168 0.12 13.87 -27.84
CA ALA A 168 -0.44 13.95 -29.18
C ALA A 168 -0.19 15.33 -29.84
N LYS A 169 -0.29 16.42 -29.07
CA LYS A 169 0.03 17.77 -29.55
C LYS A 169 1.51 17.94 -29.87
N GLU A 170 2.40 17.40 -29.03
CA GLU A 170 3.84 17.50 -29.26
C GLU A 170 4.27 16.69 -30.50
N ALA A 171 3.64 15.55 -30.74
CA ALA A 171 3.91 14.69 -31.89
C ALA A 171 3.64 15.37 -33.24
N GLN A 172 2.76 16.38 -33.30
CA GLN A 172 2.47 17.16 -34.53
C GLN A 172 3.71 17.80 -35.15
N LYS A 173 4.78 18.01 -34.38
CA LYS A 173 6.03 18.58 -34.87
C LYS A 173 6.85 17.61 -35.72
N ASN A 174 6.62 16.31 -35.55
CA ASN A 174 7.50 15.26 -36.08
C ASN A 174 6.75 14.17 -36.86
N CYS A 175 5.41 14.09 -36.76
CA CYS A 175 4.56 13.17 -37.50
C CYS A 175 3.13 13.72 -37.63
N LYS A 176 2.22 12.96 -38.26
CA LYS A 176 0.79 13.27 -38.35
C LYS A 176 0.01 12.47 -37.30
N PRO A 177 -0.24 13.01 -36.10
CA PRO A 177 -0.99 12.28 -35.08
C PRO A 177 -2.46 12.11 -35.48
N ASN A 178 -2.92 10.87 -35.43
CA ASN A 178 -4.31 10.48 -35.57
C ASN A 178 -4.87 10.08 -34.20
N VAL A 179 -5.70 10.92 -33.60
CA VAL A 179 -6.30 10.59 -32.30
C VAL A 179 -7.48 9.64 -32.53
N ILE A 180 -7.20 8.35 -32.52
CA ILE A 180 -8.20 7.29 -32.74
C ILE A 180 -9.21 7.18 -31.59
N TRP A 181 -8.87 7.69 -30.40
CA TRP A 181 -9.80 7.72 -29.28
C TRP A 181 -9.47 8.84 -28.26
N PHE A 182 -10.49 9.54 -27.76
CA PHE A 182 -10.36 10.60 -26.74
C PHE A 182 -11.40 10.43 -25.61
N GLY A 183 -10.93 10.13 -24.40
CA GLY A 183 -11.80 9.72 -23.29
C GLY A 183 -12.65 10.79 -22.60
N LYS A 184 -12.64 12.03 -23.07
CA LYS A 184 -13.32 13.16 -22.42
C LYS A 184 -14.84 12.97 -22.37
N SER A 185 -15.42 12.42 -23.43
CA SER A 185 -16.85 12.09 -23.51
C SER A 185 -17.24 10.99 -22.51
N GLU A 186 -16.35 10.03 -22.28
CA GLU A 186 -16.56 8.90 -21.36
C GLU A 186 -16.00 9.15 -19.94
N LYS A 187 -15.63 10.40 -19.62
CA LYS A 187 -14.99 10.77 -18.34
C LYS A 187 -13.73 9.92 -18.02
N TYR A 188 -13.04 9.43 -19.06
CA TYR A 188 -11.85 8.59 -18.98
C TYR A 188 -12.06 7.24 -18.25
N THR A 189 -13.29 6.73 -18.24
CA THR A 189 -13.66 5.51 -17.47
C THR A 189 -13.43 4.20 -18.22
N LYS A 190 -13.47 4.25 -19.54
CA LYS A 190 -13.34 3.10 -20.43
C LYS A 190 -12.56 3.55 -21.67
N VAL A 191 -11.76 2.64 -22.24
CA VAL A 191 -11.14 2.83 -23.56
C VAL A 191 -11.75 1.80 -24.50
N THR A 192 -12.37 2.26 -25.59
CA THR A 192 -12.99 1.42 -26.61
C THR A 192 -12.19 1.61 -27.90
N ILE A 193 -11.14 0.81 -28.10
CA ILE A 193 -10.33 0.82 -29.33
C ILE A 193 -10.65 -0.44 -30.14
N ASP A 194 -10.47 -0.34 -31.45
CA ASP A 194 -10.65 -1.40 -32.44
C ASP A 194 -10.11 -2.78 -31.95
N PRO A 195 -10.89 -3.88 -32.10
CA PRO A 195 -10.60 -5.23 -31.58
C PRO A 195 -9.25 -5.86 -31.96
N LEU A 196 -8.44 -5.27 -32.83
CA LEU A 196 -7.12 -5.79 -33.20
C LEU A 196 -6.08 -5.80 -32.05
N LEU A 197 -6.31 -5.07 -30.95
CA LEU A 197 -5.39 -5.02 -29.79
C LEU A 197 -5.79 -5.95 -28.62
N ALA A 198 -7.07 -6.34 -28.52
CA ALA A 198 -7.58 -7.38 -27.62
C ALA A 198 -9.07 -7.58 -27.95
N PRO A 199 -9.46 -8.64 -28.69
CA PRO A 199 -10.75 -8.66 -29.38
C PRO A 199 -11.98 -8.62 -28.46
N ASP A 200 -11.86 -9.00 -27.18
CA ASP A 200 -13.02 -9.11 -26.28
C ASP A 200 -12.85 -8.44 -24.89
N ARG A 201 -11.72 -7.78 -24.61
CA ARG A 201 -11.42 -7.27 -23.26
C ARG A 201 -11.14 -5.77 -23.22
N VAL A 202 -12.02 -5.06 -22.53
CA VAL A 202 -11.95 -3.60 -22.34
C VAL A 202 -10.92 -3.22 -21.27
N PHE A 203 -10.12 -2.18 -21.52
CA PHE A 203 -9.32 -1.53 -20.48
C PHE A 203 -10.23 -0.70 -19.55
N ASN A 204 -10.39 -1.17 -18.32
CA ASN A 204 -11.22 -0.53 -17.30
C ASN A 204 -10.36 0.38 -16.39
N PHE A 205 -10.66 1.68 -16.41
CA PHE A 205 -9.97 2.73 -15.63
C PHE A 205 -10.84 3.29 -14.50
N VAL A 206 -11.94 2.62 -14.15
CA VAL A 206 -12.84 3.04 -13.07
C VAL A 206 -12.10 3.01 -11.72
N ALA A 207 -12.27 4.06 -10.92
CA ALA A 207 -11.60 4.21 -9.61
C ALA A 207 -12.03 3.15 -8.56
N GLY A 208 -13.19 2.53 -8.77
CA GLY A 208 -13.71 1.40 -8.00
C GLY A 208 -15.05 0.95 -8.60
N THR A 209 -15.28 -0.34 -8.88
CA THR A 209 -14.43 -1.53 -8.65
C THR A 209 -13.21 -1.61 -9.58
N ALA A 210 -12.05 -1.98 -9.01
CA ALA A 210 -10.79 -2.08 -9.74
C ALA A 210 -10.76 -3.28 -10.70
N THR A 211 -9.92 -3.19 -11.73
CA THR A 211 -9.72 -4.26 -12.72
C THR A 211 -9.10 -5.50 -12.08
N LEU A 212 -9.76 -6.65 -12.20
CA LEU A 212 -9.24 -7.95 -11.79
C LEU A 212 -8.29 -8.55 -12.83
N LEU A 213 -7.32 -9.32 -12.36
CA LEU A 213 -6.40 -10.06 -13.23
C LEU A 213 -7.16 -11.16 -14.01
N GLU A 214 -6.81 -11.34 -15.27
CA GLU A 214 -7.51 -12.30 -16.16
C GLU A 214 -7.53 -13.71 -15.60
N LYS A 215 -6.37 -14.18 -15.14
CA LYS A 215 -6.19 -15.51 -14.55
C LYS A 215 -7.13 -15.77 -13.37
N VAL A 216 -7.51 -14.73 -12.62
CA VAL A 216 -8.43 -14.84 -11.49
C VAL A 216 -9.85 -15.05 -12.01
N LEU A 217 -10.26 -14.28 -13.03
CA LEU A 217 -11.58 -14.42 -13.66
C LEU A 217 -11.74 -15.78 -14.34
N LEU A 218 -10.77 -16.21 -15.13
CA LEU A 218 -10.79 -17.50 -15.82
C LEU A 218 -10.82 -18.67 -14.84
N ARG A 219 -10.05 -18.59 -13.75
CA ARG A 219 -10.09 -19.61 -12.70
C ARG A 219 -11.47 -19.66 -12.03
N ALA A 220 -12.00 -18.52 -11.61
CA ALA A 220 -13.32 -18.45 -10.99
C ALA A 220 -14.41 -18.99 -11.92
N GLN A 221 -14.36 -18.68 -13.22
CA GLN A 221 -15.25 -19.24 -14.23
C GLN A 221 -15.12 -20.77 -14.32
N SER A 222 -13.89 -21.29 -14.41
CA SER A 222 -13.65 -22.73 -14.57
C SER A 222 -14.06 -23.55 -13.34
N GLU A 223 -13.95 -22.98 -12.14
CA GLU A 223 -14.26 -23.66 -10.88
C GLU A 223 -15.69 -23.33 -10.38
N LEU A 224 -16.45 -22.49 -11.08
CA LEU A 224 -17.75 -21.98 -10.60
C LEU A 224 -18.74 -23.10 -10.31
N TYR A 225 -18.79 -24.12 -11.17
CA TYR A 225 -19.72 -25.24 -11.04
C TYR A 225 -19.22 -26.33 -10.10
N ASN A 226 -17.91 -26.57 -10.07
CA ASN A 226 -17.29 -27.62 -9.28
C ASN A 226 -15.97 -27.12 -8.70
N TRP A 227 -16.04 -26.49 -7.53
CA TRP A 227 -14.87 -25.93 -6.88
C TRP A 227 -14.00 -27.06 -6.33
N GLY A 228 -12.73 -27.09 -6.73
CA GLY A 228 -11.74 -28.05 -6.22
C GLY A 228 -12.10 -29.53 -6.42
N GLY A 229 -13.02 -29.86 -7.32
CA GLY A 229 -13.51 -31.24 -7.50
C GLY A 229 -14.51 -31.71 -6.43
N SER A 230 -15.04 -30.80 -5.60
CA SER A 230 -16.00 -31.11 -4.54
C SER A 230 -17.38 -31.59 -5.03
N GLY A 231 -17.68 -31.40 -6.31
CA GLY A 231 -19.00 -31.63 -6.90
C GLY A 231 -20.01 -30.52 -6.64
N MET A 232 -19.60 -29.39 -6.05
CA MET A 232 -20.47 -28.26 -5.72
C MET A 232 -19.82 -26.91 -6.06
N SER A 233 -20.64 -25.89 -6.30
CA SER A 233 -20.19 -24.50 -6.40
C SER A 233 -19.75 -23.96 -5.05
N VAL A 234 -18.77 -23.04 -5.04
CA VAL A 234 -18.44 -22.26 -3.83
C VAL A 234 -19.64 -21.50 -3.27
N MET A 235 -20.60 -21.13 -4.14
CA MET A 235 -21.82 -20.41 -3.74
C MET A 235 -22.83 -21.30 -3.01
N GLU A 236 -22.71 -22.62 -3.13
CA GLU A 236 -23.62 -23.61 -2.53
C GLU A 236 -23.03 -24.23 -1.26
N MET A 237 -21.73 -24.02 -1.02
CA MET A 237 -21.04 -24.57 0.14
C MET A 237 -21.59 -24.02 1.45
N SER A 238 -21.72 -24.90 2.43
CA SER A 238 -21.96 -24.47 3.80
C SER A 238 -20.73 -23.71 4.31
N HIS A 239 -20.93 -22.53 4.90
CA HIS A 239 -19.86 -21.77 5.57
C HIS A 239 -19.22 -22.51 6.75
N ARG A 240 -19.86 -23.56 7.26
CA ARG A 240 -19.34 -24.46 8.31
C ARG A 240 -18.73 -25.75 7.74
N GLY A 241 -18.87 -25.97 6.43
CA GLY A 241 -18.33 -27.12 5.72
C GLY A 241 -16.81 -27.06 5.65
N LYS A 242 -16.17 -28.24 5.57
CA LYS A 242 -14.70 -28.35 5.55
C LYS A 242 -14.10 -27.61 4.35
N GLU A 243 -14.80 -27.66 3.22
CA GLU A 243 -14.43 -27.03 1.96
C GLU A 243 -14.35 -25.51 2.14
N PHE A 244 -15.43 -24.87 2.62
CA PHE A 244 -15.43 -23.42 2.86
C PHE A 244 -14.45 -22.99 3.95
N LEU A 245 -14.35 -23.76 5.04
CA LEU A 245 -13.36 -23.48 6.09
C LEU A 245 -11.93 -23.49 5.55
N SER A 246 -11.61 -24.39 4.61
CA SER A 246 -10.30 -24.40 3.95
C SER A 246 -10.05 -23.14 3.12
N ILE A 247 -11.09 -22.60 2.45
CA ILE A 247 -11.00 -21.37 1.65
C ILE A 247 -10.68 -20.17 2.55
N ILE A 248 -11.45 -19.99 3.63
CA ILE A 248 -11.30 -18.82 4.50
C ILE A 248 -9.97 -18.85 5.28
N GLN A 249 -9.54 -20.03 5.75
CA GLN A 249 -8.25 -20.20 6.41
C GLN A 249 -7.08 -19.92 5.47
N LYS A 250 -7.17 -20.40 4.22
CA LYS A 250 -6.16 -20.10 3.21
C LYS A 250 -6.12 -18.61 2.88
N ALA A 251 -7.28 -17.96 2.71
CA ALA A 251 -7.36 -16.53 2.47
C ALA A 251 -6.75 -15.70 3.60
N GLU A 252 -7.01 -16.07 4.86
CA GLU A 252 -6.37 -15.44 6.02
C GLU A 252 -4.85 -15.61 5.99
N SER A 253 -4.38 -16.85 5.80
CA SER A 253 -2.94 -17.17 5.77
C SER A 253 -2.21 -16.43 4.65
N ASP A 254 -2.79 -16.39 3.45
CA ASP A 254 -2.24 -15.67 2.30
C ASP A 254 -2.15 -14.16 2.60
N LEU A 255 -3.20 -13.57 3.21
CA LEU A 255 -3.21 -12.16 3.57
C LEU A 255 -2.18 -11.83 4.66
N ARG A 256 -2.08 -12.66 5.71
CA ARG A 256 -1.07 -12.52 6.76
C ARG A 256 0.34 -12.58 6.19
N THR A 257 0.59 -13.52 5.28
CA THR A 257 1.89 -13.66 4.62
C THR A 257 2.21 -12.45 3.75
N LEU A 258 1.24 -12.01 2.92
CA LEU A 258 1.40 -10.90 1.99
C LEU A 258 1.70 -9.57 2.69
N LEU A 259 0.98 -9.29 3.78
CA LEU A 259 1.08 -8.04 4.54
C LEU A 259 1.97 -8.14 5.77
N GLN A 260 2.57 -9.30 6.04
CA GLN A 260 3.39 -9.59 7.21
C GLN A 260 2.69 -9.24 8.53
N ILE A 261 1.42 -9.66 8.65
CA ILE A 261 0.57 -9.34 9.81
C ILE A 261 1.04 -10.14 11.04
N PRO A 262 1.39 -9.48 12.17
CA PRO A 262 1.81 -10.17 13.38
C PRO A 262 0.71 -11.05 14.00
N PRO A 263 1.08 -12.10 14.76
CA PRO A 263 0.12 -13.05 15.35
C PRO A 263 -0.83 -12.41 16.39
N GLU A 264 -0.45 -11.29 17.01
CA GLU A 264 -1.27 -10.56 17.97
C GLU A 264 -2.44 -9.77 17.35
N TYR A 265 -2.48 -9.64 16.01
CA TYR A 265 -3.58 -9.01 15.29
C TYR A 265 -4.57 -10.05 14.76
N PHE A 266 -5.87 -9.77 14.94
CA PHE A 266 -6.95 -10.52 14.32
C PHE A 266 -7.21 -10.05 12.89
N VAL A 267 -7.51 -11.00 11.99
CA VAL A 267 -7.92 -10.74 10.60
C VAL A 267 -9.40 -11.07 10.47
N LEU A 268 -10.20 -10.11 9.99
CA LEU A 268 -11.65 -10.26 9.87
C LEU A 268 -12.10 -10.04 8.41
N PHE A 269 -12.93 -10.95 7.90
CA PHE A 269 -13.60 -10.80 6.61
C PHE A 269 -15.07 -10.41 6.85
N LEU A 270 -15.41 -9.14 6.60
CA LEU A 270 -16.69 -8.56 6.96
C LEU A 270 -17.47 -8.04 5.74
N GLN A 271 -18.79 -8.19 5.77
CA GLN A 271 -19.70 -7.58 4.81
C GLN A 271 -19.95 -6.08 5.12
N GLY A 272 -20.54 -5.35 4.17
CA GLY A 272 -20.93 -3.93 4.33
C GLY A 272 -19.93 -2.91 3.78
N GLY A 273 -18.72 -3.34 3.41
CA GLY A 273 -17.70 -2.48 2.82
C GLY A 273 -17.17 -1.40 3.78
N ALA A 274 -16.33 -0.50 3.25
CA ALA A 274 -15.62 0.49 4.06
C ALA A 274 -16.56 1.46 4.82
N THR A 275 -17.67 1.87 4.19
CA THR A 275 -18.63 2.81 4.80
C THR A 275 -19.27 2.25 6.06
N THR A 276 -19.62 0.97 6.10
CA THR A 276 -20.14 0.33 7.33
C THR A 276 -19.10 0.38 8.45
N GLN A 277 -17.82 0.23 8.11
CA GLN A 277 -16.75 0.25 9.11
C GLN A 277 -16.56 1.63 9.76
N PHE A 278 -17.00 2.72 9.12
CA PHE A 278 -17.00 4.06 9.75
C PHE A 278 -17.87 4.12 11.00
N ALA A 279 -18.92 3.30 11.09
CA ALA A 279 -19.74 3.16 12.29
C ALA A 279 -19.23 2.06 13.23
N VAL A 280 -18.79 0.92 12.68
CA VAL A 280 -18.34 -0.24 13.48
C VAL A 280 -17.12 0.11 14.33
N VAL A 281 -16.16 0.87 13.81
CA VAL A 281 -14.95 1.26 14.55
C VAL A 281 -15.28 2.01 15.85
N PRO A 282 -15.99 3.16 15.83
CA PRO A 282 -16.31 3.86 17.08
C PRO A 282 -17.25 3.04 17.98
N LEU A 283 -18.19 2.26 17.43
CA LEU A 283 -19.07 1.41 18.24
C LEU A 283 -18.33 0.34 19.07
N ASN A 284 -17.16 -0.11 18.61
CA ASN A 284 -16.39 -1.14 19.30
C ASN A 284 -15.26 -0.58 20.15
N LEU A 285 -14.76 0.62 19.83
CA LEU A 285 -13.56 1.17 20.45
C LEU A 285 -13.82 2.40 21.35
N CYS A 286 -15.02 2.96 21.31
CA CYS A 286 -15.33 4.23 21.97
C CYS A 286 -16.68 4.18 22.71
N SER A 287 -16.78 4.97 23.77
CA SER A 287 -18.03 5.34 24.40
C SER A 287 -18.59 6.63 23.79
N LEU A 288 -19.89 6.89 23.98
CA LEU A 288 -20.57 8.11 23.49
C LEU A 288 -19.88 9.41 23.93
N ASP A 289 -19.28 9.41 25.12
CA ASP A 289 -18.62 10.59 25.68
C ASP A 289 -17.15 10.74 25.31
N ASP A 290 -16.55 9.72 24.68
CA ASP A 290 -15.12 9.73 24.33
C ASP A 290 -14.85 10.76 23.24
N VAL A 291 -13.77 11.52 23.43
CA VAL A 291 -13.23 12.42 22.41
C VAL A 291 -12.25 11.63 21.54
N VAL A 292 -12.52 11.58 20.23
CA VAL A 292 -11.75 10.77 19.28
C VAL A 292 -11.15 11.67 18.21
N ASP A 293 -9.83 11.64 18.07
CA ASP A 293 -9.14 12.48 17.11
C ASP A 293 -9.24 11.95 15.68
N PHE A 294 -9.58 12.84 14.75
CA PHE A 294 -9.65 12.56 13.31
C PHE A 294 -8.70 13.46 12.52
N ILE A 295 -7.95 12.84 11.60
CA ILE A 295 -7.13 13.54 10.60
C ILE A 295 -7.82 13.37 9.24
N VAL A 296 -8.34 14.47 8.69
CA VAL A 296 -9.14 14.44 7.45
C VAL A 296 -8.29 14.84 6.24
N THR A 297 -7.77 13.83 5.54
CA THR A 297 -6.96 13.97 4.30
C THR A 297 -7.77 13.88 3.01
N GLY A 298 -9.09 13.71 3.09
CA GLY A 298 -9.94 13.61 1.90
C GLY A 298 -11.40 13.28 2.22
N SER A 299 -12.17 13.00 1.18
CA SER A 299 -13.63 12.79 1.27
C SER A 299 -14.01 11.59 2.14
N SER A 300 -13.24 10.50 2.12
CA SER A 300 -13.50 9.33 2.97
C SER A 300 -13.30 9.63 4.45
N GLY A 301 -12.27 10.41 4.81
CA GLY A 301 -12.02 10.82 6.19
C GLY A 301 -13.11 11.76 6.72
N ASP A 302 -13.59 12.69 5.89
CA ASP A 302 -14.72 13.58 6.24
C ASP A 302 -16.01 12.78 6.49
N LYS A 303 -16.30 11.78 5.63
CA LYS A 303 -17.44 10.87 5.84
C LYS A 303 -17.30 10.05 7.13
N ALA A 304 -16.10 9.54 7.42
CA ALA A 304 -15.85 8.77 8.62
C ALA A 304 -16.04 9.62 9.89
N ALA A 305 -15.48 10.84 9.93
CA ALA A 305 -15.63 11.75 11.06
C ALA A 305 -17.10 12.16 11.29
N LYS A 306 -17.86 12.39 10.21
CA LYS A 306 -19.31 12.67 10.29
C LYS A 306 -20.10 11.49 10.83
N GLU A 307 -19.79 10.28 10.38
CA GLU A 307 -20.49 9.07 10.86
C GLU A 307 -20.20 8.81 12.35
N ALA A 308 -18.96 9.05 12.79
CA ALA A 308 -18.55 8.88 14.18
C ALA A 308 -19.30 9.77 15.17
N GLN A 309 -19.86 10.91 14.75
CA GLN A 309 -20.67 11.80 15.61
C GLN A 309 -21.88 11.11 16.26
N LYS A 310 -22.35 10.00 15.69
CA LYS A 310 -23.46 9.22 16.25
C LYS A 310 -23.06 8.36 17.44
N TYR A 311 -21.75 8.11 17.62
CA TYR A 311 -21.23 7.07 18.50
C TYR A 311 -20.13 7.56 19.45
N CYS A 312 -19.52 8.72 19.19
CA CYS A 312 -18.53 9.38 20.03
C CYS A 312 -18.49 10.90 19.75
N LYS A 313 -17.56 11.63 20.39
CA LYS A 313 -17.29 13.05 20.13
C LYS A 313 -16.06 13.20 19.22
N PRO A 314 -16.21 13.23 17.89
CA PRO A 314 -15.07 13.39 17.00
C PRO A 314 -14.45 14.79 17.12
N ASN A 315 -13.15 14.83 17.34
CA ASN A 315 -12.32 16.02 17.34
C ASN A 315 -11.47 16.03 16.07
N VAL A 316 -11.79 16.90 15.11
CA VAL A 316 -11.01 16.98 13.86
C VAL A 316 -9.78 17.86 14.10
N ILE A 317 -8.67 17.22 14.47
CA ILE A 317 -7.41 17.88 14.78
C ILE A 317 -6.71 18.44 13.53
N TRP A 318 -7.06 17.96 12.33
CA TRP A 318 -6.55 18.51 11.07
C TRP A 318 -7.46 18.23 9.88
N PHE A 319 -7.63 19.22 9.00
CA PHE A 319 -8.46 19.13 7.77
C PHE A 319 -7.71 19.70 6.56
N GLY A 320 -7.36 18.84 5.60
CA GLY A 320 -6.45 19.21 4.50
C GLY A 320 -6.96 20.14 3.42
N LYS A 321 -8.22 20.58 3.47
CA LYS A 321 -8.84 21.40 2.42
C LYS A 321 -8.15 22.75 2.21
N SER A 322 -7.69 23.40 3.27
CA SER A 322 -6.94 24.67 3.20
C SER A 322 -5.57 24.49 2.52
N GLU A 323 -4.93 23.33 2.69
CA GLU A 323 -3.62 22.99 2.14
C GLU A 323 -3.69 22.16 0.85
N LYS A 324 -4.87 22.06 0.22
CA LYS A 324 -5.13 21.25 -0.97
C LYS A 324 -4.71 19.77 -0.81
N TYR A 325 -4.74 19.27 0.43
CA TYR A 325 -4.32 17.92 0.80
C TYR A 325 -2.88 17.58 0.42
N THR A 326 -1.97 18.56 0.38
CA THR A 326 -0.58 18.36 -0.07
C THR A 326 0.39 18.03 1.06
N LYS A 327 0.05 18.44 2.29
CA LYS A 327 0.87 18.30 3.49
C LYS A 327 -0.05 18.13 4.70
N VAL A 328 0.35 17.34 5.70
CA VAL A 328 -0.31 17.32 7.03
C VAL A 328 0.52 18.15 8.00
N THR A 329 -0.09 19.16 8.60
CA THR A 329 0.54 20.07 9.56
C THR A 329 -0.23 19.96 10.86
N ILE A 330 0.05 18.92 11.65
CA ILE A 330 -0.54 18.73 12.98
C ILE A 330 0.42 19.35 13.99
N ASP A 331 -0.08 20.21 14.86
CA ASP A 331 0.67 20.67 16.03
C ASP A 331 0.97 19.44 16.93
N PRO A 332 2.24 19.10 17.19
CA PRO A 332 2.61 17.98 18.05
C PRO A 332 1.97 18.04 19.45
N LEU A 333 1.61 19.24 19.93
CA LEU A 333 0.94 19.45 21.21
C LEU A 333 -0.54 19.07 21.20
N LEU A 334 -1.18 19.01 20.02
CA LEU A 334 -2.60 18.65 19.86
C LEU A 334 -2.82 17.12 19.76
N ALA A 335 -1.76 16.32 19.58
CA ALA A 335 -1.88 14.86 19.43
C ALA A 335 -0.63 14.11 19.96
N PRO A 336 -0.36 14.15 21.28
CA PRO A 336 0.88 13.60 21.86
C PRO A 336 1.07 12.09 21.61
N GLY A 337 -0.02 11.34 21.43
CA GLY A 337 0.01 9.89 21.16
C GLY A 337 0.25 9.51 19.70
N LEU A 338 0.03 10.41 18.74
CA LEU A 338 0.13 10.14 17.29
C LEU A 338 1.58 10.14 16.79
N LEU A 339 2.50 10.74 17.55
CA LEU A 339 3.93 10.90 17.22
C LEU A 339 4.87 10.08 18.13
N GLY A 340 4.33 9.09 18.87
CA GLY A 340 5.15 8.15 19.65
C GLY A 340 5.83 8.74 20.89
N ALA A 341 5.41 9.92 21.37
CA ALA A 341 5.89 10.44 22.65
C ALA A 341 5.11 9.79 23.80
N ARG A 342 5.65 8.71 24.40
CA ARG A 342 5.23 8.37 25.77
C ARG A 342 5.67 9.51 26.67
N PRO A 343 4.79 10.08 27.51
CA PRO A 343 5.25 10.96 28.57
C PRO A 343 6.17 10.15 29.50
N ASN A 344 7.39 10.63 29.69
CA ASN A 344 8.21 10.17 30.81
C ASN A 344 7.60 10.72 32.11
N SER A 345 6.79 9.91 32.79
CA SER A 345 6.61 9.92 34.24
C SER A 345 5.72 8.75 34.66
#